data_AF-A0A2J6QL68-F1
#
_entry.id   AF-A0A2J6QL68-F1
#
_cell.length_a   1.000
_cell.length_b   1.000
_cell.length_c   1.000
_cell.angle_alpha   90.00
_cell.angle_beta   90.00
_cell.angle_gamma   90.00
#
_symmetry.space_group_name_H-M   'P 1'
#
loop_
_entity.id
_entity.type
_entity.pdbx_description
1 polymer ?
#
loop_
_entity_poly.entity_id
_entity_poly.type
_entity_poly.pdbx_seq_one_letter_code
_entity_poly.pdbx_strand_id
1 'polypeptide(L)'
;MPRAKRQPLKAVKNEAQVKAESPTKPAVSAALKKAIDTMDHMRLRLLVKNYCETMEPLREDLEKSLLVPGGDVVRYHADTESEDDKNDDKESSSEDEIKDEDASDIEEAPKERKEKKPIAAADDEMVPRYTICLRCKAEFDVTANDKRDCTWHSGEKEADFEDDFWADHDEDCHGDIDDLVDDPDVQDGFKWSCCGELGDAEGCKWTKHKSDINVIVRKPAHIPASKSRSKRKAEVDVKEPKKKRRT
;
A
#
# COMPACT_ATOMS: atom_id res chain seq x y z
N MET A 1 35.49 -31.34 90.48
CA MET A 1 34.52 -32.08 89.66
C MET A 1 34.06 -31.19 88.50
N PRO A 2 34.04 -31.69 87.25
CA PRO A 2 34.09 -30.86 86.04
C PRO A 2 32.73 -30.33 85.58
N ARG A 3 32.77 -29.13 84.95
CA ARG A 3 31.65 -28.37 84.39
C ARG A 3 31.02 -29.06 83.18
N ALA A 4 29.70 -29.27 83.22
CA ALA A 4 28.91 -29.70 82.07
C ALA A 4 28.75 -28.56 81.04
N LYS A 5 29.17 -28.81 79.79
CA LYS A 5 29.03 -27.89 78.66
C LYS A 5 27.58 -27.92 78.17
N ARG A 6 26.89 -26.77 78.19
CA ARG A 6 25.60 -26.58 77.50
C ARG A 6 25.85 -26.50 75.99
N GLN A 7 25.09 -27.27 75.21
CA GLN A 7 25.12 -27.20 73.74
C GLN A 7 24.37 -25.95 73.25
N PRO A 8 24.78 -25.32 72.13
CA PRO A 8 24.10 -24.15 71.59
C PRO A 8 22.84 -24.55 70.81
N LEU A 9 21.79 -23.74 70.95
CA LEU A 9 20.56 -23.83 70.16
C LEU A 9 20.88 -23.60 68.68
N LYS A 10 20.47 -24.54 67.81
CA LYS A 10 20.60 -24.40 66.36
C LYS A 10 19.66 -23.29 65.88
N ALA A 11 20.22 -22.29 65.20
CA ALA A 11 19.45 -21.27 64.50
C ALA A 11 18.71 -21.92 63.32
N VAL A 12 17.37 -21.90 63.36
CA VAL A 12 16.54 -22.24 62.21
C VAL A 12 16.59 -21.04 61.27
N LYS A 13 17.33 -21.17 60.16
CA LYS A 13 17.31 -20.20 59.06
C LYS A 13 16.01 -20.38 58.28
N ASN A 14 15.09 -19.44 58.43
CA ASN A 14 13.97 -19.29 57.50
C ASN A 14 14.50 -18.60 56.23
N GLU A 15 15.00 -19.39 55.28
CA GLU A 15 15.27 -18.92 53.93
C GLU A 15 13.95 -18.89 53.15
N ALA A 16 13.16 -17.84 53.38
CA ALA A 16 12.10 -17.47 52.45
C ALA A 16 12.78 -16.97 51.17
N GLN A 17 13.00 -17.88 50.22
CA GLN A 17 13.34 -17.52 48.84
C GLN A 17 12.17 -16.72 48.27
N VAL A 18 12.32 -15.40 48.25
CA VAL A 18 11.53 -14.51 47.40
C VAL A 18 11.96 -14.82 45.97
N LYS A 19 11.27 -15.79 45.35
CA LYS A 19 11.36 -16.06 43.93
C LYS A 19 10.87 -14.79 43.25
N ALA A 20 11.78 -14.04 42.64
CA ALA A 20 11.43 -12.91 41.80
C ALA A 20 10.58 -13.45 40.64
N GLU A 21 9.27 -13.31 40.77
CA GLU A 21 8.33 -13.52 39.67
C GLU A 21 8.67 -12.47 38.61
N SER A 22 9.23 -12.94 37.50
CA SER A 22 9.28 -12.17 36.27
C SER A 22 7.87 -11.61 35.98
N PRO A 23 7.71 -10.35 35.54
CA PRO A 23 6.40 -9.80 35.24
C PRO A 23 5.73 -10.68 34.17
N THR A 24 4.76 -11.49 34.59
CA THR A 24 3.94 -12.25 33.66
C THR A 24 3.18 -11.23 32.83
N LYS A 25 3.40 -11.21 31.51
CA LYS A 25 2.62 -10.37 30.60
C LYS A 25 1.13 -10.53 30.93
N PRO A 26 0.37 -9.44 31.07
CA PRO A 26 -1.05 -9.54 31.41
C PRO A 26 -1.77 -10.38 30.35
N ALA A 27 -2.26 -11.53 30.77
CA ALA A 27 -2.96 -12.46 29.88
C ALA A 27 -4.39 -11.98 29.65
N VAL A 28 -4.74 -11.74 28.39
CA VAL A 28 -6.12 -11.43 27.98
C VAL A 28 -6.99 -12.68 28.22
N SER A 29 -8.10 -12.53 28.95
CA SER A 29 -9.00 -13.65 29.24
C SER A 29 -9.63 -14.23 27.97
N ALA A 30 -9.93 -15.53 27.97
CA ALA A 30 -10.59 -16.17 26.83
C ALA A 30 -11.96 -15.55 26.50
N ALA A 31 -12.70 -15.11 27.53
CA ALA A 31 -13.97 -14.40 27.37
C ALA A 31 -13.80 -13.07 26.62
N LEU A 32 -12.73 -12.31 26.92
CA LEU A 32 -12.44 -11.05 26.24
C LEU A 32 -12.00 -11.28 24.78
N LYS A 33 -11.18 -12.29 24.50
CA LYS A 33 -10.82 -12.64 23.11
C LYS A 33 -12.05 -12.95 22.27
N LYS A 34 -12.92 -13.84 22.77
CA LYS A 34 -14.18 -14.17 22.10
C LYS A 34 -15.05 -12.93 21.86
N ALA A 35 -15.13 -12.03 22.85
CA ALA A 35 -15.90 -10.80 22.69
C ALA A 35 -15.34 -9.90 21.58
N ILE A 36 -14.01 -9.79 21.45
CA ILE A 36 -13.35 -9.05 20.36
C ILE A 36 -13.64 -9.70 19.01
N ASP A 37 -13.49 -11.01 18.89
CA ASP A 37 -13.66 -11.75 17.63
C ASP A 37 -15.11 -11.71 17.11
N THR A 38 -16.09 -11.65 18.03
CA THR A 38 -17.52 -11.54 17.68
C THR A 38 -18.02 -10.10 17.52
N MET A 39 -17.19 -9.10 17.80
CA MET A 39 -17.60 -7.70 17.74
C MET A 39 -17.65 -7.19 16.30
N ASP A 40 -18.59 -6.30 16.02
CA ASP A 40 -18.62 -5.61 14.74
C ASP A 40 -17.35 -4.75 14.51
N HIS A 41 -16.88 -4.74 13.27
CA HIS A 41 -15.67 -4.06 12.83
C HIS A 41 -15.69 -2.55 13.07
N MET A 42 -16.85 -1.87 13.00
CA MET A 42 -16.94 -0.43 13.29
C MET A 42 -16.68 -0.17 14.77
N ARG A 43 -17.23 -1.01 15.64
CA ARG A 43 -17.04 -0.90 17.09
C ARG A 43 -15.59 -1.19 17.48
N LEU A 44 -14.98 -2.20 16.86
CA LEU A 44 -13.56 -2.49 17.06
C LEU A 44 -12.68 -1.31 16.64
N ARG A 45 -12.91 -0.73 15.45
CA ARG A 45 -12.19 0.46 14.97
C ARG A 45 -12.32 1.64 15.91
N LEU A 46 -13.53 1.89 16.45
CA LEU A 46 -13.77 2.96 17.40
C LEU A 46 -13.00 2.76 18.72
N LEU A 47 -13.00 1.54 19.25
CA LEU A 47 -12.25 1.22 20.46
C LEU A 47 -10.75 1.39 20.26
N VAL A 48 -10.19 0.88 19.16
CA VAL A 48 -8.77 1.02 18.84
C VAL A 48 -8.39 2.50 18.76
N LYS A 49 -9.17 3.34 18.05
CA LYS A 49 -8.92 4.78 17.98
C LYS A 49 -8.90 5.44 19.35
N ASN A 50 -9.91 5.17 20.18
CA ASN A 50 -9.99 5.71 21.55
C ASN A 50 -8.80 5.25 22.42
N TYR A 51 -8.37 4.00 22.27
CA TYR A 51 -7.20 3.50 22.99
C TYR A 51 -5.89 4.13 22.49
N CYS A 52 -5.74 4.47 21.21
CA CYS A 52 -4.58 5.21 20.71
C CYS A 52 -4.50 6.65 21.25
N GLU A 53 -5.65 7.28 21.52
CA GLU A 53 -5.71 8.62 22.12
C GLU A 53 -5.30 8.61 23.60
N THR A 54 -5.58 7.51 24.31
CA THR A 54 -5.40 7.41 25.76
C THR A 54 -4.14 6.65 26.19
N MET A 55 -3.63 5.74 25.36
CA MET A 55 -2.48 4.88 25.67
C MET A 55 -1.36 5.08 24.65
N GLU A 56 -0.34 5.84 25.04
CA GLU A 56 0.83 6.14 24.20
C GLU A 56 1.60 4.90 23.72
N PRO A 57 1.91 3.88 24.57
CA PRO A 57 2.64 2.71 24.10
C PRO A 57 1.90 1.94 23.00
N LEU A 58 0.57 1.84 23.10
CA LEU A 58 -0.25 1.19 22.07
C LEU A 58 -0.22 1.99 20.77
N ARG A 59 -0.29 3.32 20.85
CA ARG A 59 -0.21 4.20 19.68
C ARG A 59 1.12 4.02 18.95
N GLU A 60 2.24 4.05 19.65
CA GLU A 60 3.57 3.87 19.05
C GLU A 60 3.71 2.49 18.37
N ASP A 61 3.24 1.43 19.03
CA ASP A 61 3.28 0.07 18.45
C ASP A 61 2.40 -0.05 17.19
N LEU A 62 1.23 0.60 17.19
CA LEU A 62 0.33 0.61 16.03
C LEU A 62 0.86 1.48 14.89
N GLU A 63 1.41 2.66 15.18
CA GLU A 63 2.05 3.51 14.17
C GLU A 63 3.22 2.77 13.51
N LYS A 64 4.05 2.09 14.30
CA LYS A 64 5.18 1.31 13.79
C LYS A 64 4.76 0.11 12.93
N SER A 65 3.61 -0.49 13.20
CA SER A 65 3.15 -1.70 12.50
C SER A 65 2.25 -1.42 11.31
N LEU A 66 1.43 -0.36 11.38
CA LEU A 66 0.41 -0.03 10.38
C LEU A 66 0.82 1.11 9.44
N LEU A 67 1.85 1.88 9.77
CA LEU A 67 2.35 2.95 8.92
C LEU A 67 3.78 2.68 8.46
N VAL A 68 4.08 3.12 7.25
CA VAL A 68 5.41 3.03 6.63
C VAL A 68 5.76 4.37 5.97
N PRO A 69 7.05 4.75 5.92
CA PRO A 69 7.49 5.90 5.14
C PRO A 69 7.15 5.75 3.67
N GLY A 70 6.74 6.84 3.00
CA GLY A 70 6.47 6.85 1.56
C GLY A 70 7.66 6.40 0.71
N GLY A 71 8.89 6.60 1.20
CA GLY A 71 10.12 6.11 0.57
C GLY A 71 10.24 4.59 0.48
N ASP A 72 9.58 3.84 1.37
CA ASP A 72 9.60 2.37 1.43
C ASP A 72 8.49 1.72 0.58
N VAL A 73 7.57 2.53 0.06
CA VAL A 73 6.47 2.06 -0.81
C VAL A 73 7.01 1.60 -2.15
N VAL A 74 6.71 0.34 -2.51
CA VAL A 74 7.04 -0.20 -3.83
C VAL A 74 6.16 0.45 -4.88
N ARG A 75 6.78 1.26 -5.74
CA ARG A 75 6.09 2.07 -6.74
C ARG A 75 5.56 1.24 -7.91
N TYR A 76 4.34 1.55 -8.32
CA TYR A 76 3.73 1.00 -9.54
C TYR A 76 4.13 1.84 -10.76
N HIS A 77 4.68 1.19 -11.79
CA HIS A 77 5.10 1.82 -13.04
C HIS A 77 4.31 1.24 -14.22
N ALA A 78 3.29 1.98 -14.67
CA ALA A 78 2.45 1.58 -15.80
C ALA A 78 3.25 1.30 -17.09
N ASP A 79 4.37 2.02 -17.30
CA ASP A 79 5.18 1.93 -18.52
C ASP A 79 6.19 0.76 -18.52
N THR A 80 6.41 0.08 -17.38
CA THR A 80 7.47 -0.94 -17.22
C THR A 80 6.92 -2.34 -16.99
N GLU A 81 5.64 -2.46 -16.69
CA GLU A 81 4.95 -3.73 -16.43
C GLU A 81 4.08 -4.07 -17.64
N SER A 82 4.73 -4.20 -18.80
CA SER A 82 4.18 -4.75 -20.04
C SER A 82 3.27 -5.95 -19.71
N GLU A 83 1.98 -5.79 -19.96
CA GLU A 83 0.92 -6.74 -19.58
C GLU A 83 0.95 -8.04 -20.44
N ASP A 84 1.91 -8.15 -21.38
CA ASP A 84 1.92 -9.16 -22.46
C ASP A 84 3.28 -9.87 -22.68
N ASP A 85 4.21 -9.85 -21.72
CA ASP A 85 5.50 -10.55 -21.92
C ASP A 85 5.43 -12.04 -21.55
N LYS A 86 5.24 -12.84 -22.59
CA LYS A 86 5.71 -14.23 -22.65
C LYS A 86 7.20 -14.26 -22.29
N ASN A 87 7.48 -14.74 -21.08
CA ASN A 87 8.72 -15.40 -20.69
C ASN A 87 10.02 -14.81 -21.30
N ASP A 88 10.55 -13.75 -20.70
CA ASP A 88 11.96 -13.40 -20.87
C ASP A 88 12.57 -13.20 -19.48
N ASP A 89 13.04 -14.32 -18.91
CA ASP A 89 14.00 -14.36 -17.82
C ASP A 89 15.29 -13.66 -18.27
N LYS A 90 15.32 -12.34 -18.14
CA LYS A 90 16.56 -11.59 -18.15
C LYS A 90 16.71 -10.93 -16.79
N GLU A 91 17.20 -11.73 -15.85
CA GLU A 91 17.87 -11.22 -14.67
C GLU A 91 18.94 -10.23 -15.13
N SER A 92 18.69 -8.94 -14.91
CA SER A 92 19.74 -7.93 -14.94
C SER A 92 20.48 -7.98 -13.61
N SER A 93 21.13 -9.10 -13.34
CA SER A 93 22.22 -9.20 -12.38
C SER A 93 23.43 -8.52 -13.03
N SER A 94 23.65 -7.24 -12.72
CA SER A 94 24.94 -6.62 -12.99
C SER A 94 25.81 -6.81 -11.75
N GLU A 95 26.40 -8.00 -11.64
CA GLU A 95 27.59 -8.22 -10.83
C GLU A 95 28.75 -7.52 -11.54
N ASP A 96 29.13 -6.35 -11.02
CA ASP A 96 30.35 -5.64 -11.38
C ASP A 96 31.58 -6.48 -10.97
N GLU A 97 32.13 -7.25 -11.90
CA GLU A 97 33.50 -7.75 -11.80
C GLU A 97 34.48 -6.58 -12.00
N ILE A 98 35.07 -6.10 -10.90
CA ILE A 98 36.22 -5.19 -10.93
C ILE A 98 37.51 -6.04 -10.85
N LYS A 99 38.23 -6.05 -11.97
CA LYS A 99 39.69 -6.28 -12.12
C LYS A 99 40.16 -5.18 -13.09
N ASP A 100 41.28 -4.51 -12.98
CA ASP A 100 42.38 -4.40 -12.03
C ASP A 100 43.11 -3.11 -12.45
N GLU A 101 43.78 -2.46 -11.50
CA GLU A 101 45.07 -1.76 -11.66
C GLU A 101 45.25 -0.65 -12.73
N ASP A 102 45.43 0.58 -12.24
CA ASP A 102 46.62 1.44 -12.44
C ASP A 102 46.27 2.93 -12.64
N ALA A 103 47.18 3.76 -12.13
CA ALA A 103 47.11 5.15 -11.76
C ALA A 103 46.71 6.16 -12.85
N SER A 104 45.87 7.13 -12.46
CA SER A 104 46.27 8.55 -12.43
C SER A 104 45.13 9.45 -11.95
N ASP A 105 45.42 10.27 -10.94
CA ASP A 105 44.80 11.55 -10.57
C ASP A 105 43.92 12.19 -11.65
N ILE A 106 42.62 12.41 -11.35
CA ILE A 106 41.78 13.54 -11.80
C ILE A 106 40.48 13.57 -10.96
N GLU A 107 40.37 14.62 -10.14
CA GLU A 107 39.20 15.35 -9.61
C GLU A 107 37.80 14.69 -9.65
N GLU A 108 37.21 14.52 -8.46
CA GLU A 108 35.83 14.10 -8.19
C GLU A 108 34.77 14.99 -8.90
N ALA A 109 34.05 14.39 -9.86
CA ALA A 109 32.77 14.90 -10.33
C ALA A 109 31.62 14.32 -9.46
N PRO A 110 30.62 15.12 -9.04
CA PRO A 110 29.52 14.63 -8.22
C PRO A 110 28.63 13.67 -9.02
N LYS A 111 28.42 12.46 -8.51
CA LYS A 111 27.43 11.51 -9.04
C LYS A 111 26.04 12.16 -9.02
N GLU A 112 25.51 12.46 -10.21
CA GLU A 112 24.17 12.99 -10.39
C GLU A 112 23.15 12.03 -9.77
N ARG A 113 22.46 12.50 -8.72
CA ARG A 113 21.35 11.81 -8.10
C ARG A 113 20.20 11.81 -9.11
N LYS A 114 19.84 10.64 -9.66
CA LYS A 114 18.62 10.48 -10.46
C LYS A 114 17.44 11.06 -9.69
N GLU A 115 16.79 12.08 -10.24
CA GLU A 115 15.66 12.74 -9.62
C GLU A 115 14.52 11.74 -9.40
N LYS A 116 14.22 11.44 -8.13
CA LYS A 116 13.10 10.58 -7.77
C LYS A 116 11.81 11.30 -8.17
N LYS A 117 11.02 10.67 -9.06
CA LYS A 117 9.74 11.21 -9.51
C LYS A 117 8.78 11.30 -8.30
N PRO A 118 7.98 12.38 -8.18
CA PRO A 118 7.08 12.57 -7.05
C PRO A 118 6.00 11.49 -7.05
N ILE A 119 5.87 10.80 -5.92
CA ILE A 119 4.74 9.93 -5.59
C ILE A 119 3.56 10.83 -5.16
N ALA A 120 2.35 10.26 -5.06
CA ALA A 120 1.22 10.91 -4.39
C ALA A 120 1.54 11.32 -2.94
N ALA A 121 2.30 10.51 -2.19
CA ALA A 121 2.80 10.81 -0.85
C ALA A 121 4.29 11.18 -0.90
N ALA A 122 4.75 12.20 -0.15
CA ALA A 122 6.18 12.52 -0.15
C ALA A 122 7.02 11.35 0.41
N ASP A 123 8.32 11.25 0.06
CA ASP A 123 9.21 10.18 0.58
C ASP A 123 9.22 10.15 2.13
N ASP A 124 8.99 11.29 2.80
CA ASP A 124 8.96 11.45 4.26
C ASP A 124 7.55 11.31 4.89
N GLU A 125 6.50 11.14 4.08
CA GLU A 125 5.13 11.04 4.56
C GLU A 125 4.81 9.62 5.01
N MET A 126 4.20 9.48 6.19
CA MET A 126 3.76 8.18 6.69
C MET A 126 2.45 7.77 6.03
N VAL A 127 2.45 6.61 5.38
CA VAL A 127 1.30 6.05 4.67
C VAL A 127 0.86 4.71 5.26
N PRO A 128 -0.41 4.29 5.08
CA PRO A 128 -0.86 2.97 5.48
C PRO A 128 -0.03 1.86 4.83
N ARG A 129 0.41 0.90 5.64
CA ARG A 129 1.16 -0.28 5.19
C ARG A 129 0.31 -1.22 4.33
N TYR A 130 -0.95 -1.40 4.71
CA TYR A 130 -1.87 -2.28 3.99
C TYR A 130 -2.91 -1.46 3.25
N THR A 131 -3.21 -1.85 2.01
CA THR A 131 -4.22 -1.20 1.18
C THR A 131 -4.85 -2.19 0.21
N ILE A 132 -5.94 -1.79 -0.44
CA ILE A 132 -6.71 -2.65 -1.34
C ILE A 132 -6.30 -2.37 -2.78
N CYS A 133 -6.02 -3.43 -3.55
CA CYS A 133 -5.70 -3.32 -4.95
C CYS A 133 -6.93 -2.92 -5.78
N LEU A 134 -6.78 -1.94 -6.67
CA LEU A 134 -7.85 -1.47 -7.55
C LEU A 134 -8.27 -2.51 -8.60
N ARG A 135 -7.39 -3.45 -8.95
CA ARG A 135 -7.64 -4.52 -9.92
C ARG A 135 -8.26 -5.75 -9.26
N CYS A 136 -7.47 -6.52 -8.51
CA CYS A 136 -7.92 -7.78 -7.91
C CYS A 136 -8.71 -7.66 -6.61
N LYS A 137 -8.85 -6.44 -6.04
CA LYS A 137 -9.57 -6.17 -4.77
C LYS A 137 -9.00 -6.85 -3.51
N ALA A 138 -7.86 -7.54 -3.62
CA ALA A 138 -7.15 -8.09 -2.47
C ALA A 138 -6.43 -7.01 -1.67
N GLU A 139 -6.32 -7.21 -0.35
CA GLU A 139 -5.43 -6.44 0.52
C GLU A 139 -3.98 -6.87 0.29
N PHE A 140 -3.07 -5.90 0.23
CA PHE A 140 -1.64 -6.15 0.04
C PHE A 140 -0.79 -5.19 0.88
N ASP A 141 0.45 -5.60 1.18
CA ASP A 141 1.46 -4.77 1.84
C ASP A 141 2.16 -3.88 0.81
N VAL A 142 2.11 -2.56 0.99
CA VAL A 142 2.72 -1.60 0.05
C VAL A 142 4.25 -1.69 0.00
N THR A 143 4.88 -2.31 1.01
CA THR A 143 6.33 -2.55 1.08
C THR A 143 6.76 -3.88 0.46
N ALA A 144 5.82 -4.81 0.26
CA ALA A 144 6.03 -6.12 -0.33
C ALA A 144 5.04 -6.31 -1.49
N ASN A 145 5.42 -5.81 -2.67
CA ASN A 145 4.59 -5.81 -3.86
C ASN A 145 5.45 -6.11 -5.09
N ASP A 146 5.64 -7.40 -5.31
CA ASP A 146 6.47 -7.94 -6.36
C ASP A 146 5.68 -8.10 -7.66
N LYS A 147 6.42 -8.23 -8.76
CA LYS A 147 5.81 -8.49 -10.06
C LYS A 147 5.09 -9.83 -9.97
N ARG A 148 3.87 -9.88 -10.49
CA ARG A 148 2.97 -11.04 -10.51
C ARG A 148 2.20 -11.33 -9.21
N ASP A 149 2.34 -10.52 -8.17
CA ASP A 149 1.53 -10.67 -6.96
C ASP A 149 0.05 -10.36 -7.21
N CYS A 150 -0.24 -9.47 -8.16
CA CYS A 150 -1.60 -9.15 -8.55
C CYS A 150 -1.99 -9.93 -9.81
N THR A 151 -2.91 -10.87 -9.67
CA THR A 151 -3.59 -11.54 -10.79
C THR A 151 -5.03 -11.06 -10.91
N TRP A 152 -5.49 -10.77 -12.13
CA TRP A 152 -6.88 -10.39 -12.38
C TRP A 152 -7.28 -10.62 -13.83
N HIS A 153 -8.59 -10.62 -14.08
CA HIS A 153 -9.17 -10.59 -15.42
C HIS A 153 -9.53 -9.15 -15.81
N SER A 154 -9.15 -8.72 -17.01
CA SER A 154 -9.53 -7.39 -17.52
C SER A 154 -10.87 -7.36 -18.24
N GLY A 155 -11.42 -8.53 -18.56
CA GLY A 155 -12.72 -8.70 -19.17
C GLY A 155 -13.82 -8.80 -18.12
N GLU A 156 -15.02 -9.09 -18.59
CA GLU A 156 -16.22 -9.33 -17.79
C GLU A 156 -16.56 -10.83 -17.87
N LYS A 157 -17.27 -11.34 -16.86
CA LYS A 157 -17.83 -12.69 -16.92
C LYS A 157 -19.08 -12.65 -17.79
N GLU A 158 -19.16 -13.58 -18.73
CA GLU A 158 -20.28 -13.72 -19.65
C GLU A 158 -20.77 -15.17 -19.62
N ALA A 159 -22.08 -15.38 -19.71
CA ALA A 159 -22.65 -16.73 -19.75
C ALA A 159 -22.16 -17.47 -21.01
N ASP A 160 -21.67 -18.69 -20.82
CA ASP A 160 -21.21 -19.52 -21.90
C ASP A 160 -22.36 -20.29 -22.54
N PHE A 161 -23.03 -19.65 -23.49
CA PHE A 161 -24.10 -20.27 -24.30
C PHE A 161 -23.58 -21.25 -25.36
N GLU A 162 -22.26 -21.40 -25.51
CA GLU A 162 -21.67 -22.39 -26.42
C GLU A 162 -21.57 -23.77 -25.75
N ASP A 163 -21.60 -23.82 -24.41
CA ASP A 163 -21.62 -25.05 -23.63
C ASP A 163 -23.06 -25.46 -23.23
N ASP A 164 -23.25 -26.74 -22.93
CA ASP A 164 -24.55 -27.31 -22.56
C ASP A 164 -24.97 -26.95 -21.11
N PHE A 165 -24.14 -26.22 -20.35
CA PHE A 165 -24.40 -25.88 -18.95
C PHE A 165 -25.75 -25.18 -18.74
N TRP A 166 -26.10 -24.22 -19.60
CA TRP A 166 -27.36 -23.46 -19.53
C TRP A 166 -28.49 -24.03 -20.39
N ALA A 167 -28.31 -25.17 -21.06
CA ALA A 167 -29.29 -25.69 -22.02
C ALA A 167 -30.65 -26.03 -21.38
N ASP A 168 -30.66 -26.42 -20.10
CA ASP A 168 -31.87 -26.72 -19.32
C ASP A 168 -32.34 -25.53 -18.45
N HIS A 169 -31.66 -24.36 -18.52
CA HIS A 169 -32.00 -23.20 -17.72
C HIS A 169 -33.18 -22.43 -18.31
N ASP A 170 -34.31 -22.47 -17.61
CA ASP A 170 -35.48 -21.64 -17.88
C ASP A 170 -35.53 -20.41 -16.95
N GLU A 171 -35.40 -19.21 -17.49
CA GLU A 171 -35.43 -17.95 -16.73
C GLU A 171 -36.76 -17.70 -16.02
N ASP A 172 -37.88 -18.19 -16.56
CA ASP A 172 -39.21 -18.05 -15.95
C ASP A 172 -39.33 -18.89 -14.65
N CYS A 173 -38.51 -19.95 -14.53
CA CYS A 173 -38.50 -20.86 -13.39
C CYS A 173 -37.32 -20.61 -12.43
N HIS A 174 -36.15 -20.26 -12.96
CA HIS A 174 -34.89 -20.23 -12.22
C HIS A 174 -34.30 -18.81 -12.06
N GLY A 175 -34.88 -17.79 -12.68
CA GLY A 175 -34.38 -16.42 -12.66
C GLY A 175 -33.38 -16.13 -13.77
N ASP A 176 -32.95 -14.87 -13.84
CA ASP A 176 -31.99 -14.39 -14.85
C ASP A 176 -30.62 -15.04 -14.63
N ILE A 177 -29.97 -15.47 -15.71
CA ILE A 177 -28.61 -16.04 -15.65
C ILE A 177 -27.61 -14.98 -15.17
N ASP A 178 -27.80 -13.71 -15.55
CA ASP A 178 -26.88 -12.62 -15.17
C ASP A 178 -26.85 -12.39 -13.65
N ASP A 179 -27.93 -12.71 -12.93
CA ASP A 179 -27.98 -12.63 -11.47
C ASP A 179 -27.11 -13.71 -10.78
N LEU A 180 -26.72 -14.75 -11.51
CA LEU A 180 -25.93 -15.89 -11.01
C LEU A 180 -24.42 -15.74 -11.27
N VAL A 181 -23.97 -14.64 -11.88
CA VAL A 181 -22.56 -14.43 -12.30
C VAL A 181 -21.53 -14.50 -11.16
N ASP A 182 -21.94 -14.14 -9.95
CA ASP A 182 -21.12 -14.17 -8.74
C ASP A 182 -21.37 -15.41 -7.85
N ASP A 183 -22.28 -16.31 -8.26
CA ASP A 183 -22.60 -17.52 -7.53
C ASP A 183 -21.49 -18.58 -7.74
N PRO A 184 -20.79 -19.02 -6.68
CA PRO A 184 -19.69 -19.98 -6.79
C PRO A 184 -20.12 -21.34 -7.36
N ASP A 185 -21.40 -21.72 -7.23
CA ASP A 185 -21.88 -23.05 -7.62
C ASP A 185 -22.14 -23.18 -9.14
N VAL A 186 -22.17 -22.06 -9.88
CA VAL A 186 -22.44 -22.04 -11.33
C VAL A 186 -21.34 -21.33 -12.14
N GLN A 187 -20.15 -21.14 -11.56
CA GLN A 187 -19.02 -20.48 -12.23
C GLN A 187 -18.59 -21.18 -13.52
N ASP A 188 -18.78 -22.50 -13.60
CA ASP A 188 -18.50 -23.31 -14.80
C ASP A 188 -19.36 -22.90 -16.00
N GLY A 189 -20.54 -22.31 -15.75
CA GLY A 189 -21.41 -21.77 -16.80
C GLY A 189 -20.98 -20.40 -17.33
N PHE A 190 -19.97 -19.77 -16.74
CA PHE A 190 -19.48 -18.46 -17.17
C PHE A 190 -18.07 -18.56 -17.72
N LYS A 191 -17.73 -17.65 -18.63
CA LYS A 191 -16.37 -17.46 -19.14
C LYS A 191 -15.95 -16.01 -19.07
N TRP A 192 -14.65 -15.78 -18.94
CA TRP A 192 -14.09 -14.43 -18.96
C TRP A 192 -13.85 -13.96 -20.39
N SER A 193 -14.42 -12.82 -20.77
CA SER A 193 -14.28 -12.28 -22.14
C SER A 193 -12.85 -11.88 -22.54
N CYS A 194 -11.92 -11.77 -21.58
CA CYS A 194 -10.52 -11.44 -21.86
C CYS A 194 -9.65 -12.64 -22.27
N CYS A 195 -9.95 -13.86 -21.82
CA CYS A 195 -9.12 -15.04 -22.05
C CYS A 195 -9.91 -16.28 -22.49
N GLY A 196 -11.23 -16.27 -22.31
CA GLY A 196 -12.11 -17.41 -22.59
C GLY A 196 -12.05 -18.53 -21.56
N GLU A 197 -11.31 -18.35 -20.46
CA GLU A 197 -11.27 -19.31 -19.36
C GLU A 197 -12.55 -19.25 -18.53
N LEU A 198 -12.84 -20.32 -17.78
CA LEU A 198 -14.02 -20.47 -16.92
C LEU A 198 -14.11 -19.39 -15.82
N GLY A 199 -15.31 -19.17 -15.29
CA GLY A 199 -15.60 -18.11 -14.32
C GLY A 199 -14.77 -18.19 -13.04
N ASP A 200 -14.38 -19.41 -12.64
CA ASP A 200 -13.55 -19.70 -11.47
C ASP A 200 -12.04 -19.63 -11.73
N ALA A 201 -11.62 -19.46 -12.99
CA ALA A 201 -10.21 -19.45 -13.37
C ALA A 201 -9.44 -18.27 -12.76
N GLU A 202 -8.16 -18.52 -12.45
CA GLU A 202 -7.23 -17.48 -12.01
C GLU A 202 -7.08 -16.37 -13.05
N GLY A 203 -6.79 -15.14 -12.59
CA GLY A 203 -6.66 -13.96 -13.44
C GLY A 203 -5.64 -14.13 -14.56
N CYS A 204 -6.04 -13.82 -15.81
CA CYS A 204 -5.17 -13.99 -16.99
C CYS A 204 -4.11 -12.89 -17.15
N LYS A 205 -4.15 -11.82 -16.34
CA LYS A 205 -3.15 -10.76 -16.30
C LYS A 205 -2.43 -10.74 -14.97
N TRP A 206 -1.13 -10.41 -14.99
CA TRP A 206 -0.29 -10.32 -13.81
C TRP A 206 0.53 -9.03 -13.78
N THR A 207 0.51 -8.31 -12.67
CA THR A 207 1.40 -7.16 -12.41
C THR A 207 1.68 -7.03 -10.91
N LYS A 208 2.31 -5.93 -10.49
CA LYS A 208 2.22 -5.47 -9.11
C LYS A 208 0.81 -5.03 -8.78
N HIS A 209 0.41 -5.11 -7.52
CA HIS A 209 -0.81 -4.48 -7.04
C HIS A 209 -0.77 -2.96 -7.24
N LYS A 210 -1.92 -2.39 -7.64
CA LYS A 210 -2.08 -0.97 -7.92
C LYS A 210 -3.05 -0.34 -6.93
N SER A 211 -2.65 0.74 -6.27
CA SER A 211 -3.48 1.54 -5.37
C SER A 211 -3.15 3.03 -5.50
N ASP A 212 -3.98 3.90 -4.92
CA ASP A 212 -3.74 5.35 -4.96
C ASP A 212 -2.44 5.75 -4.24
N ILE A 213 -1.98 4.94 -3.28
CA ILE A 213 -0.79 5.21 -2.47
C ILE A 213 0.50 4.93 -3.26
N ASN A 214 0.51 3.90 -4.12
CA ASN A 214 1.73 3.47 -4.82
C ASN A 214 1.83 3.93 -6.28
N VAL A 215 0.85 4.70 -6.77
CA VAL A 215 0.88 5.28 -8.11
C VAL A 215 1.65 6.60 -8.10
N ILE A 216 2.62 6.71 -9.01
CA ILE A 216 3.43 7.94 -9.19
C ILE A 216 2.59 8.97 -9.94
N VAL A 217 2.00 9.93 -9.22
CA VAL A 217 1.33 11.08 -9.83
C VAL A 217 2.38 12.11 -10.24
N ARG A 218 2.61 12.28 -11.54
CA ARG A 218 3.40 13.43 -12.02
C ARG A 218 2.64 14.70 -11.63
N LYS A 219 3.13 15.46 -10.66
CA LYS A 219 2.62 16.81 -10.37
C LYS A 219 2.62 17.60 -11.69
N PRO A 220 1.50 18.20 -12.13
CA PRO A 220 1.50 19.05 -13.29
C PRO A 220 2.47 20.21 -13.03
N ALA A 221 3.40 20.42 -13.96
CA ALA A 221 4.41 21.47 -13.86
C ALA A 221 3.71 22.82 -13.66
N HIS A 222 4.06 23.52 -12.59
CA HIS A 222 3.56 24.86 -12.32
C HIS A 222 4.05 25.78 -13.44
N ILE A 223 3.16 26.15 -14.37
CA ILE A 223 3.47 27.15 -15.40
C ILE A 223 3.79 28.45 -14.65
N PRO A 224 5.01 29.00 -14.74
CA PRO A 224 5.30 30.27 -14.07
C PRO A 224 4.46 31.36 -14.74
N ALA A 225 3.64 32.03 -13.94
CA ALA A 225 2.83 33.15 -14.36
C ALA A 225 3.72 34.19 -15.08
N SER A 226 3.42 34.45 -16.35
CA SER A 226 4.06 35.49 -17.14
C SER A 226 3.95 36.82 -16.39
N LYS A 227 5.07 37.37 -15.93
CA LYS A 227 5.14 38.70 -15.33
C LYS A 227 4.67 39.72 -16.37
N SER A 228 3.45 40.22 -16.22
CA SER A 228 2.96 41.36 -17.00
C SER A 228 3.85 42.57 -16.67
N ARG A 229 4.60 43.03 -17.67
CA ARG A 229 5.48 44.18 -17.57
C ARG A 229 4.63 45.46 -17.62
N SER A 230 4.19 45.93 -16.45
CA SER A 230 3.71 47.31 -16.27
C SER A 230 4.90 48.25 -16.16
N LYS A 231 5.11 49.13 -17.16
CA LYS A 231 5.89 50.41 -17.15
C LYS A 231 5.73 51.02 -18.57
N ARG A 232 5.44 52.31 -18.84
CA ARG A 232 5.30 53.57 -18.07
C ARG A 232 4.54 54.59 -18.95
N LYS A 233 3.94 55.56 -18.26
CA LYS A 233 3.41 56.85 -18.70
C LYS A 233 4.35 57.66 -19.61
N ALA A 234 3.75 58.43 -20.54
CA ALA A 234 4.19 59.79 -20.89
C ALA A 234 2.96 60.61 -21.36
N GLU A 235 2.58 61.62 -20.57
CA GLU A 235 1.78 62.77 -21.00
C GLU A 235 2.63 63.67 -21.91
N VAL A 236 2.07 64.24 -22.99
CA VAL A 236 2.29 65.65 -23.39
C VAL A 236 1.06 66.17 -24.15
N ASP A 237 0.57 67.30 -23.63
CA ASP A 237 -0.42 68.28 -24.07
C ASP A 237 -0.49 68.68 -25.57
N VAL A 238 -1.75 68.86 -26.02
CA VAL A 238 -2.35 70.02 -26.75
C VAL A 238 -1.82 70.45 -28.13
N LYS A 239 -2.72 70.39 -29.14
CA LYS A 239 -3.24 71.57 -29.88
C LYS A 239 -4.37 71.23 -30.86
N GLU A 240 -5.52 71.83 -30.61
CA GLU A 240 -6.63 72.04 -31.55
C GLU A 240 -6.21 73.01 -32.68
N PRO A 241 -6.77 72.87 -33.90
CA PRO A 241 -7.23 74.10 -34.56
C PRO A 241 -8.58 73.96 -35.30
N LYS A 242 -9.50 74.83 -34.87
CA LYS A 242 -10.35 75.75 -35.67
C LYS A 242 -10.89 75.28 -37.04
N LYS A 243 -12.22 75.11 -37.04
CA LYS A 243 -13.23 75.50 -38.06
C LYS A 243 -12.71 76.16 -39.36
N LYS A 244 -13.18 75.66 -40.50
CA LYS A 244 -13.74 76.49 -41.60
C LYS A 244 -14.71 75.68 -42.48
N ARG A 245 -15.78 76.39 -42.88
CA ARG A 245 -16.99 75.98 -43.61
C ARG A 245 -16.75 75.73 -45.11
N ARG A 246 -17.80 75.18 -45.74
CA ARG A 246 -18.27 75.19 -47.15
C ARG A 246 -18.21 73.78 -47.72
N THR A 247 -19.28 73.22 -48.28
CA THR A 247 -20.41 73.81 -49.03
C THR A 247 -21.72 73.17 -48.67
#